data_AF-S4XRF3-F1
#
_entry.id   AF-S4XRF3-F1
#
_cell.length_a   1.000
_cell.length_b   1.000
_cell.length_c   1.000
_cell.angle_alpha   90.00
_cell.angle_beta   90.00
_cell.angle_gamma   90.00
#
_symmetry.space_group_name_H-M   'P 1'
#
loop_
_entity.id
_entity.type
_entity.pdbx_description
1 polymer ?
#
loop_
_entity_poly.entity_id
_entity_poly.type
_entity_poly.pdbx_seq_one_letter_code
_entity_poly.pdbx_strand_id
1 'polypeptide(L)'
;MSSESCGVCGGDGRIANSFSGSTATCPGCHGTGRRSDDPRFRDVTKTKPSHYRQPNKTAAVEKPQGPASLEGIQLAREVNAAAHLSSGTKAKLTLEIIEHEATHGKCTQTFIKKVRKQLRPPGS
;
A
#
# COMPACT_ATOMS: atom_id res chain seq x y z
N MET A 1 -23.24 36.71 34.34
CA MET A 1 -22.29 36.25 33.31
C MET A 1 -21.03 35.76 34.00
N SER A 2 -21.02 34.49 34.40
CA SER A 2 -19.84 33.87 34.99
C SER A 2 -18.99 33.38 33.83
N SER A 3 -17.83 33.99 33.62
CA SER A 3 -16.88 33.54 32.60
C SER A 3 -16.35 32.18 33.02
N GLU A 4 -16.91 31.10 32.45
CA GLU A 4 -16.44 29.75 32.75
C GLU A 4 -14.94 29.66 32.46
N SER A 5 -14.18 29.27 33.47
CA SER A 5 -12.73 29.14 33.35
C SER A 5 -12.37 27.94 32.47
N CYS A 6 -11.22 28.01 31.81
CA CYS A 6 -10.74 26.93 30.98
C CYS A 6 -10.48 25.68 31.83
N GLY A 7 -11.19 24.57 31.56
CA GLY A 7 -11.01 23.32 32.30
C GLY A 7 -9.62 22.67 32.21
N VAL A 8 -8.76 23.14 31.28
CA VAL A 8 -7.40 22.60 31.10
C VAL A 8 -6.36 23.35 31.94
N CYS A 9 -6.52 24.66 32.13
CA CYS A 9 -5.56 25.48 32.88
C CYS A 9 -6.18 26.19 34.10
N GLY A 10 -7.43 25.89 34.45
CA GLY A 10 -8.12 26.46 35.61
C GLY A 10 -8.48 27.95 35.52
N GLY A 11 -7.98 28.69 34.51
CA GLY A 11 -8.16 30.15 34.43
C GLY A 11 -6.89 30.89 34.03
N ASP A 12 -5.72 30.29 34.21
CA ASP A 12 -4.44 31.00 34.14
C ASP A 12 -3.91 31.20 32.72
N GLY A 13 -4.51 30.52 31.73
CA GLY A 13 -4.06 30.58 30.33
C GLY A 13 -2.72 29.89 30.08
N ARG A 14 -2.07 29.36 31.11
CA ARG A 14 -0.77 28.69 31.03
C ARG A 14 -0.77 27.35 31.76
N ILE A 15 0.10 26.45 31.34
CA ILE A 15 0.30 25.13 31.93
C ILE A 15 1.78 25.01 32.29
N ALA A 16 2.06 24.70 33.56
CA ALA A 16 3.42 24.44 34.02
C ALA A 16 3.85 23.02 33.66
N ASN A 17 5.07 22.87 33.13
CA ASN A 17 5.69 21.56 32.95
C ASN A 17 6.37 21.14 34.26
N SER A 18 5.88 20.06 34.87
CA SER A 18 6.39 19.54 36.15
C SER A 18 7.87 19.15 36.13
N PHE A 19 8.46 18.90 34.96
CA PHE A 19 9.84 18.41 34.86
C PHE A 19 10.89 19.51 34.67
N SER A 20 10.50 20.72 34.26
CA SER A 20 11.47 21.76 33.83
C SER A 20 11.15 23.16 34.36
N GLY A 21 10.07 23.34 35.12
CA GLY A 21 9.64 24.65 35.62
C GLY A 21 9.20 25.63 34.51
N SER A 22 9.30 25.25 33.24
CA SER A 22 8.86 26.06 32.11
C SER A 22 7.33 26.10 32.05
N THR A 23 6.77 27.26 31.72
CA THR A 23 5.33 27.40 31.46
C THR A 23 5.07 27.48 29.96
N ALA A 24 4.08 26.73 29.49
CA ALA A 24 3.62 26.76 28.11
C ALA A 24 2.21 27.36 28.05
N THR A 25 1.88 28.00 26.93
CA THR A 25 0.52 28.51 26.68
C THR A 25 -0.47 27.35 26.68
N CYS A 26 -1.60 27.50 27.38
CA CYS A 26 -2.61 26.45 27.47
C CYS A 26 -3.18 26.15 26.07
N PRO A 27 -3.11 24.90 25.57
CA PRO A 27 -3.63 24.53 24.26
C PRO A 27 -5.17 24.53 24.21
N GLY A 28 -5.84 24.42 25.36
CA GLY A 28 -7.31 24.42 25.45
C GLY A 28 -7.94 25.80 25.28
N CYS A 29 -7.26 26.87 25.72
CA CYS A 29 -7.77 28.25 25.62
C CYS A 29 -6.83 29.21 24.88
N HIS A 30 -5.68 28.72 24.41
CA HIS A 30 -4.65 29.49 23.71
C HIS A 30 -4.19 30.75 24.48
N GLY A 31 -4.15 30.67 25.81
CA GLY A 31 -3.70 31.79 26.66
C GLY A 31 -4.82 32.71 27.18
N THR A 32 -6.07 32.49 26.76
CA THR A 32 -7.18 33.37 27.17
C THR A 32 -7.71 33.09 28.58
N GLY A 33 -7.39 31.93 29.17
CA GLY A 33 -7.83 31.52 30.50
C GLY A 33 -9.32 31.17 30.60
N ARG A 34 -10.12 31.51 29.58
CA ARG A 34 -11.55 31.23 29.53
C ARG A 34 -11.84 29.96 28.74
N ARG A 35 -12.97 29.32 29.04
CA ARG A 35 -13.49 28.21 28.25
C ARG A 35 -13.67 28.69 26.81
N SER A 36 -12.98 28.04 25.88
CA SER A 36 -13.16 28.28 24.45
C SER A 36 -14.36 27.47 23.97
N ASP A 37 -15.34 28.11 23.34
CA ASP A 37 -16.48 27.44 22.69
C ASP A 37 -16.06 26.62 21.45
N ASP A 38 -14.87 26.91 20.91
CA ASP A 38 -14.31 26.20 19.77
C ASP A 38 -13.55 24.95 20.26
N PRO A 39 -13.93 23.71 19.85
CA PRO A 39 -13.18 22.49 20.11
C PRO A 39 -11.91 22.48 19.23
N ARG A 40 -11.05 23.47 19.43
CA ARG A 40 -9.87 23.74 18.62
C ARG A 40 -8.70 22.82 18.97
N PHE A 41 -8.96 21.76 19.73
CA PHE A 41 -8.00 20.68 19.92
C PHE A 41 -7.74 20.08 18.54
N ARG A 42 -6.55 20.36 18.00
CA ARG A 42 -6.13 19.76 16.73
C ARG A 42 -6.16 18.26 16.95
N ASP A 43 -7.10 17.56 16.32
CA ASP A 43 -7.12 16.11 16.32
C ASP A 43 -5.87 15.64 15.56
N VAL A 44 -4.81 15.36 16.31
CA VAL A 44 -3.50 14.93 15.78
C VAL A 44 -3.59 13.51 15.22
N THR A 45 -4.68 12.78 15.46
CA THR A 45 -4.90 11.46 14.87
C THR A 45 -5.43 11.55 13.43
N LYS A 46 -5.97 12.71 13.02
CA LYS A 46 -6.46 12.90 11.66
C LYS A 46 -5.31 13.17 10.71
N THR A 47 -5.03 12.23 9.80
CA THR A 47 -4.08 12.43 8.71
C THR A 47 -4.47 13.65 7.88
N LYS A 48 -3.52 14.57 7.67
CA LYS A 48 -3.67 15.76 6.84
C LYS A 48 -4.21 15.36 5.45
N PRO A 49 -5.09 16.14 4.80
CA PRO A 49 -5.58 15.84 3.44
C PRO A 49 -4.46 15.58 2.43
N SER A 50 -3.30 16.23 2.58
CA SER A 50 -2.09 16.00 1.77
C SER A 50 -1.38 14.66 2.02
N HIS A 51 -1.67 14.00 3.15
CA HIS A 51 -1.20 12.65 3.49
C HIS A 51 -2.27 11.59 3.28
N TYR A 52 -3.44 11.95 2.75
CA TYR A 52 -4.18 11.01 1.93
C TYR A 52 -3.30 10.77 0.71
N ARG A 53 -2.34 9.83 0.85
CA ARG A 53 -1.86 9.11 -0.31
C ARG A 53 -3.14 8.67 -0.99
N GLN A 54 -3.37 9.15 -2.22
CA GLN A 54 -4.25 8.45 -3.13
C GLN A 54 -3.91 6.97 -2.92
N PRO A 55 -4.87 6.11 -2.50
CA PRO A 55 -4.59 4.69 -2.60
C PRO A 55 -4.16 4.53 -4.04
N ASN A 56 -2.93 4.06 -4.24
CA ASN A 56 -2.50 3.61 -5.53
C ASN A 56 -3.58 2.60 -5.89
N LYS A 57 -4.54 3.04 -6.70
CA LYS A 57 -5.64 2.23 -7.19
C LYS A 57 -4.95 1.42 -8.27
N THR A 58 -4.01 0.56 -7.84
CA THR A 58 -3.79 -0.71 -8.48
C THR A 58 -5.18 -1.27 -8.54
N ALA A 59 -5.75 -1.19 -9.75
CA ALA A 59 -6.99 -1.81 -10.11
C ALA A 59 -7.01 -3.15 -9.38
N ALA A 60 -8.15 -3.43 -8.73
CA ALA A 60 -8.40 -4.71 -8.10
C ALA A 60 -7.70 -5.76 -8.95
N VAL A 61 -6.71 -6.45 -8.36
CA VAL A 61 -6.06 -7.58 -9.01
C VAL A 61 -7.19 -8.56 -9.25
N GLU A 62 -7.80 -8.46 -10.43
CA GLU A 62 -8.67 -9.46 -10.97
C GLU A 62 -7.87 -10.75 -10.82
N LYS A 63 -8.50 -11.73 -10.17
CA LYS A 63 -7.97 -13.07 -9.88
C LYS A 63 -6.91 -13.41 -10.91
N PRO A 64 -5.67 -13.76 -10.52
CA PRO A 64 -4.51 -13.80 -11.41
C PRO A 64 -4.93 -14.34 -12.76
N GLN A 65 -5.12 -13.43 -13.73
CA GLN A 65 -5.66 -13.78 -15.02
C GLN A 65 -4.64 -14.75 -15.60
N GLY A 66 -5.03 -16.03 -15.72
CA GLY A 66 -4.25 -16.96 -16.52
C GLY A 66 -4.07 -16.37 -17.92
N PRO A 67 -3.07 -16.85 -18.69
CA PRO A 67 -2.94 -16.45 -20.08
C PRO A 67 -4.29 -16.56 -20.79
N ALA A 68 -4.69 -15.53 -21.54
CA ALA A 68 -6.00 -15.47 -22.19
C ALA A 68 -5.99 -16.22 -23.53
N SER A 69 -4.80 -16.40 -24.12
CA SER A 69 -4.59 -17.10 -25.37
C SER A 69 -4.53 -18.62 -25.17
N LEU A 70 -5.11 -19.37 -26.12
CA LEU A 70 -5.06 -20.84 -26.09
C LEU A 70 -3.62 -21.37 -26.06
N GLU A 71 -2.71 -20.73 -26.80
CA GLU A 71 -1.29 -21.10 -26.84
C GLU A 71 -0.60 -20.81 -25.49
N GLY A 72 -0.88 -19.67 -24.86
CA GLY A 72 -0.36 -19.33 -23.54
C GLY A 72 -0.86 -20.28 -22.46
N ILE A 73 -2.13 -20.70 -22.50
CA ILE A 73 -2.70 -21.68 -21.57
C ILE A 73 -2.02 -23.04 -21.72
N GLN A 74 -1.81 -23.52 -22.95
CA GLN A 74 -1.11 -24.78 -23.20
C GLN A 74 0.34 -24.72 -22.68
N LEU A 75 1.05 -23.64 -22.96
CA LEU A 75 2.43 -23.46 -22.53
C LEU A 75 2.54 -23.37 -20.99
N ALA A 76 1.63 -22.67 -20.32
CA ALA A 76 1.59 -22.62 -18.85
C ALA A 76 1.30 -24.00 -18.23
N ARG A 77 0.51 -24.85 -18.90
CA ARG A 77 0.32 -26.25 -18.47
C ARG A 77 1.59 -27.07 -18.64
N GLU A 78 2.31 -26.93 -19.76
CA GLU A 78 3.61 -27.57 -19.99
C GLU A 78 4.63 -27.19 -18.90
N VAL A 79 4.71 -25.89 -18.57
CA VAL A 79 5.56 -25.37 -17.48
C VAL A 79 5.18 -25.99 -16.13
N ASN A 80 3.89 -26.08 -15.82
CA ASN A 80 3.42 -26.66 -14.56
C ASN A 80 3.70 -28.17 -14.48
N ALA A 81 3.57 -28.89 -15.60
CA ALA A 81 3.82 -30.32 -15.70
C ALA A 81 5.31 -30.69 -15.65
N ALA A 82 6.22 -29.75 -15.90
CA ALA A 82 7.66 -30.00 -15.84
C ALA A 82 8.13 -30.35 -14.42
N ALA A 83 8.36 -31.64 -14.15
CA ALA A 83 8.73 -32.13 -12.82
C ALA A 83 10.11 -31.66 -12.34
N HIS A 84 11.02 -31.37 -13.28
CA HIS A 84 12.41 -30.98 -12.99
C HIS A 84 12.57 -29.49 -12.62
N LEU A 85 11.53 -28.68 -12.74
CA LEU A 85 11.56 -27.26 -12.39
C LEU A 85 11.07 -27.02 -10.97
N SER A 86 11.75 -26.14 -10.23
CA SER A 86 11.29 -25.67 -8.93
C SER A 86 9.96 -24.90 -9.05
N SER A 87 9.15 -24.91 -7.99
CA SER A 87 7.88 -24.14 -7.94
C SER A 87 8.09 -22.65 -8.21
N GLY A 88 9.18 -22.06 -7.71
CA GLY A 88 9.53 -20.67 -7.96
C GLY A 88 9.87 -20.39 -9.44
N THR A 89 10.54 -21.32 -10.12
CA THR A 89 10.82 -21.21 -11.56
C THR A 89 9.54 -21.32 -12.38
N LYS A 90 8.64 -22.25 -12.02
CA LYS A 90 7.33 -22.40 -12.67
C LYS A 90 6.49 -21.13 -12.57
N ALA A 91 6.46 -20.50 -11.39
CA ALA A 91 5.75 -19.24 -11.18
C ALA A 91 6.34 -18.12 -12.05
N LYS A 92 7.68 -17.98 -12.11
CA LYS A 92 8.36 -16.98 -12.95
C LYS A 92 8.05 -17.17 -14.44
N LEU A 93 8.13 -18.40 -14.94
CA LEU A 93 7.85 -18.70 -16.35
C LEU A 93 6.38 -18.45 -16.69
N THR A 94 5.46 -18.77 -15.78
CA THR A 94 4.04 -18.50 -15.98
C THR A 94 3.76 -16.99 -16.04
N LEU A 95 4.42 -16.19 -15.20
CA LEU A 95 4.34 -14.73 -15.26
C LEU A 95 4.93 -14.18 -16.57
N GLU A 96 6.07 -14.70 -17.02
CA GLU A 96 6.68 -14.29 -18.30
C GLU A 96 5.74 -14.58 -19.49
N ILE A 97 5.00 -15.69 -19.45
CA ILE A 97 3.97 -16.02 -20.46
C ILE A 97 2.86 -14.96 -20.45
N ILE A 98 2.35 -14.60 -19.28
CA ILE A 98 1.27 -13.61 -19.12
C ILE A 98 1.74 -12.23 -19.60
N GLU A 99 2.94 -11.80 -19.22
CA GLU A 99 3.51 -10.49 -19.61
C GLU A 99 3.80 -10.40 -21.12
N HIS A 100 4.37 -11.47 -21.69
CA HIS A 100 4.61 -11.53 -23.14
C HIS A 100 3.29 -11.50 -23.93
N GLU A 101 2.26 -12.16 -23.43
CA GLU A 101 0.93 -12.10 -24.04
C GLU A 101 0.30 -10.72 -23.90
N ALA A 102 0.40 -10.07 -22.73
CA ALA A 102 -0.14 -8.73 -22.51
C ALA A 102 0.49 -7.67 -23.42
N THR A 103 1.79 -7.79 -23.71
CA THR A 103 2.54 -6.85 -24.55
C THR A 103 2.35 -7.09 -26.05
N HIS A 104 2.18 -8.35 -26.48
CA HIS A 104 2.12 -8.71 -27.89
C HIS A 104 0.74 -9.18 -28.38
N GLY A 105 -0.23 -9.32 -27.48
CA GLY A 105 -1.58 -9.84 -27.74
C GLY A 105 -1.64 -11.35 -28.01
N LYS A 106 -0.49 -12.00 -28.25
CA LYS A 106 -0.36 -13.45 -28.46
C LYS A 106 1.04 -13.94 -28.07
N CYS A 107 1.14 -15.20 -27.66
CA CYS A 107 2.43 -15.87 -27.57
C CYS A 107 3.01 -16.06 -28.98
N THR A 108 4.19 -15.49 -29.24
CA THR A 108 4.83 -15.65 -30.55
C THR A 108 5.53 -17.02 -30.63
N GLN A 109 5.67 -17.58 -31.84
CA GLN A 109 6.35 -18.87 -32.01
C GLN A 109 7.80 -18.87 -31.49
N THR A 110 8.49 -17.73 -31.57
CA THR A 110 9.85 -17.56 -31.02
C THR A 110 9.84 -17.64 -29.50
N PHE A 111 8.85 -17.02 -28.85
CA PHE A 111 8.66 -17.08 -27.41
C PHE A 111 8.32 -18.49 -26.93
N ILE A 112 7.41 -19.18 -27.62
CA ILE A 112 7.06 -20.58 -27.32
C ILE A 112 8.31 -21.48 -27.42
N LYS A 113 9.13 -21.31 -28.47
CA LYS A 113 10.39 -22.05 -28.61
C LYS A 113 11.38 -21.75 -27.48
N LYS A 114 11.47 -20.48 -27.03
CA LYS A 114 12.32 -20.05 -25.92
C LYS A 114 11.92 -20.74 -24.61
N VAL A 115 10.63 -20.68 -24.26
CA VAL A 115 10.12 -21.32 -23.03
C VAL A 115 10.30 -22.83 -23.09
N ARG A 116 9.95 -23.48 -24.22
CA ARG A 116 10.17 -24.93 -24.38
C ARG A 116 11.64 -25.35 -24.30
N LYS A 117 12.58 -24.49 -24.71
CA LYS A 117 14.02 -24.75 -24.53
C LYS A 117 14.40 -24.76 -23.04
N GLN A 118 13.79 -23.90 -22.23
CA GLN A 118 14.01 -23.88 -20.78
C GLN A 118 13.33 -25.06 -20.05
N LEU A 119 12.32 -25.68 -20.66
CA LEU A 119 11.71 -26.93 -20.20
C LEU A 119 12.53 -28.18 -20.58
N ARG A 120 13.59 -28.06 -21.38
CA ARG A 120 14.44 -29.22 -21.68
C ARG A 120 15.43 -29.44 -20.54
N PRO A 121 15.59 -30.68 -20.05
CA PRO A 121 16.61 -30.98 -19.06
C PRO A 121 18.01 -30.71 -19.66
N PRO A 122 18.96 -30.19 -18.87
CA PRO A 122 20.35 -30.03 -19.29
C PRO A 122 21.00 -31.42 -19.38
N GLY A 123 20.82 -32.13 -20.49
CA GLY A 123 21.44 -33.44 -20.70
C GLY A 123 20.77 -34.40 -21.68
N SER A 124 20.02 -33.92 -22.67
CA SER A 124 19.56 -34.74 -23.81
C SER A 124 20.31 -34.39 -25.08
#